data_AF-A0A225WU29-F1
#
_entry.id   AF-A0A225WU29-F1
#
_cell.length_a   1.000
_cell.length_b   1.000
_cell.length_c   1.000
_cell.angle_alpha   90.00
_cell.angle_beta   90.00
_cell.angle_gamma   90.00
#
_symmetry.space_group_name_H-M   'P 1'
#
loop_
_entity.id
_entity.type
_entity.pdbx_description
1 polymer ?
#
loop_
_entity_poly.entity_id
_entity_poly.type
_entity_poly.pdbx_seq_one_letter_code
_entity_poly.pdbx_strand_id
1 'polypeptide(L)'
;MLSLLSSSLPSPVPKAARPTHLNSFVVLTKKPSSFRLSRRRYSIASSCSTASNSSDDESDTDLEADDCCVVYESYAAVAKRNSHASSVRWSDLQRSQNSGEVASLLVALRLKRRHTRDGQTLELAALELCFEFLTLAELQAAAQVCVAFHDVAASSEMLFTGLYSRQWRHKMLPETYVKLPYQNQLALCTARRSDETYELSTRSAVTHLSDGMYHVKNNSMLRSFDKGAVDSIRGVKKLPLLSCARALQKKVSYYEVILKGCGSVGLASVSDPTTRNAYGFGSGEHVGWKGVSYAYHGNDGDFVFNDGAKPYGGDWTAFGPSWGCATAQSDQEKTQMFTVGCGLDVEKHQIFFTLDGAMVGVVPTALLPGDYAAAVSLHAFGDEAVINAGAAPFLFDIEGFCASP
;
A
#
# COMPACT_ATOMS: atom_id res chain seq x y z
N MET A 1 52.83 28.15 32.39
CA MET A 1 53.42 27.08 31.55
C MET A 1 52.25 26.24 31.04
N LEU A 2 51.52 26.60 29.98
CA LEU A 2 51.87 26.71 28.55
C LEU A 2 52.59 25.48 27.99
N SER A 3 51.82 24.55 27.42
CA SER A 3 52.18 23.62 26.33
C SER A 3 50.87 23.17 25.66
N LEU A 4 50.39 23.82 24.60
CA LEU A 4 50.74 23.57 23.18
C LEU A 4 50.73 22.09 22.78
N LEU A 5 49.57 21.59 22.38
CA LEU A 5 49.44 20.54 21.37
C LEU A 5 48.32 20.93 20.40
N SER A 6 48.74 21.35 19.22
CA SER A 6 47.94 21.58 18.02
C SER A 6 47.60 20.24 17.35
N SER A 7 46.32 19.91 17.25
CA SER A 7 45.84 18.85 16.35
C SER A 7 44.86 19.43 15.33
N SER A 8 45.26 19.40 14.08
CA SER A 8 44.49 19.77 12.90
C SER A 8 43.27 18.84 12.71
N LEU A 9 42.06 19.40 12.81
CA LEU A 9 40.83 18.75 12.38
C LEU A 9 40.57 19.07 10.90
N PRO A 10 40.26 18.08 10.03
CA PRO A 10 39.75 18.36 8.70
C PRO A 10 38.28 18.79 8.81
N SER A 11 37.96 19.93 8.18
CA SER A 11 36.61 20.45 8.02
C SER A 11 35.77 19.49 7.15
N PRO A 12 34.59 19.01 7.60
CA PRO A 12 33.69 18.27 6.72
C PRO A 12 32.94 19.28 5.86
N VAL A 13 33.35 19.42 4.61
CA VAL A 13 32.52 20.04 3.57
C VAL A 13 31.33 19.09 3.33
N PRO A 14 30.07 19.51 3.50
CA PRO A 14 28.95 18.69 3.08
C PRO A 14 28.98 18.60 1.55
N LYS A 15 29.38 17.43 1.03
CA LYS A 15 29.08 17.08 -0.35
C LYS A 15 27.57 17.02 -0.46
N ALA A 16 26.99 18.02 -1.13
CA ALA A 16 25.61 17.97 -1.57
C ALA A 16 25.40 16.67 -2.35
N ALA A 17 24.66 15.74 -1.74
CA ALA A 17 24.18 14.57 -2.43
C ALA A 17 23.30 15.07 -3.58
N ARG A 18 23.74 14.83 -4.82
CA ARG A 18 22.88 15.01 -5.99
C ARG A 18 21.63 14.15 -5.76
N PRO A 19 20.41 14.70 -5.91
CA PRO A 19 19.21 13.88 -5.87
C PRO A 19 19.33 12.81 -6.96
N THR A 20 19.23 11.55 -6.56
CA THR A 20 19.18 10.41 -7.44
C THR A 20 17.88 10.45 -8.23
N HIS A 21 17.99 10.66 -9.54
CA HIS A 21 17.02 10.28 -10.57
C HIS A 21 15.58 10.81 -10.41
N LEU A 22 15.34 12.02 -10.94
CA LEU A 22 14.02 12.41 -11.47
C LEU A 22 13.67 11.47 -12.64
N ASN A 23 12.87 10.43 -12.39
CA ASN A 23 12.57 9.38 -13.38
C ASN A 23 11.17 9.49 -14.03
N SER A 24 10.52 10.65 -14.01
CA SER A 24 9.27 10.85 -14.76
C SER A 24 9.08 12.31 -15.14
N PHE A 25 9.21 12.61 -16.43
CA PHE A 25 8.77 13.88 -17.00
C PHE A 25 7.46 13.63 -17.75
N VAL A 26 6.39 14.29 -17.34
CA VAL A 26 5.18 14.40 -18.16
C VAL A 26 5.31 15.70 -18.95
N VAL A 27 5.39 15.60 -20.27
CA VAL A 27 5.51 16.77 -21.14
C VAL A 27 4.15 17.06 -21.77
N LEU A 28 3.46 18.08 -21.26
CA LEU A 28 2.19 18.55 -21.83
C LEU A 28 2.48 19.61 -22.90
N THR A 29 2.31 19.28 -24.18
CA THR A 29 2.42 20.28 -25.25
C THR A 29 1.07 20.82 -25.66
N LYS A 30 0.84 22.12 -25.47
CA LYS A 30 -0.23 22.86 -26.11
C LYS A 30 0.21 23.24 -27.53
N LYS A 31 -0.32 22.58 -28.57
CA LYS A 31 -0.09 23.00 -29.96
C LYS A 31 -1.19 23.97 -30.40
N PRO A 32 -0.86 25.18 -30.90
CA PRO A 32 -1.82 25.96 -31.67
C PRO A 32 -2.07 25.26 -33.00
N SER A 33 -3.33 24.92 -33.29
CA SER A 33 -3.75 24.45 -34.61
C SER A 33 -3.65 25.61 -35.60
N SER A 34 -2.78 25.49 -36.61
CA SER A 34 -2.75 26.40 -37.75
C SER A 34 -2.99 25.62 -39.05
N PHE A 35 -4.22 25.18 -39.28
CA PHE A 35 -4.62 24.73 -40.61
C PHE A 35 -4.94 25.96 -41.48
N ARG A 36 -3.94 26.43 -42.24
CA ARG A 36 -4.19 27.27 -43.43
C ARG A 36 -4.19 26.37 -44.65
N LEU A 37 -5.37 26.04 -45.17
CA LEU A 37 -5.51 25.40 -46.48
C LEU A 37 -5.15 26.41 -47.57
N SER A 38 -4.09 26.11 -48.32
CA SER A 38 -3.68 26.84 -49.52
C SER A 38 -4.68 26.61 -50.66
N ARG A 39 -5.48 27.62 -50.97
CA ARG A 39 -6.42 27.63 -52.12
C ARG A 39 -5.62 27.74 -53.43
N ARG A 40 -5.48 26.62 -54.15
CA ARG A 40 -4.91 26.58 -55.51
C ARG A 40 -5.95 27.13 -56.51
N ARG A 41 -5.59 28.21 -57.22
CA ARG A 41 -6.32 28.73 -58.37
C ARG A 41 -6.03 27.88 -59.61
N TYR A 42 -7.07 27.52 -60.35
CA TYR A 42 -6.99 27.29 -61.80
C TYR A 42 -8.14 28.05 -62.46
N SER A 43 -7.79 28.83 -63.47
CA SER A 43 -8.67 29.52 -64.41
C SER A 43 -8.50 28.88 -65.79
N ILE A 44 -9.59 28.78 -66.55
CA ILE A 44 -9.80 28.74 -68.03
C ILE A 44 -11.26 28.27 -68.21
N ALA A 45 -12.12 28.69 -69.13
CA ALA A 45 -12.47 29.95 -69.82
C ALA A 45 -13.76 29.62 -70.66
N SER A 46 -14.55 30.65 -71.02
CA SER A 46 -15.57 30.68 -72.10
C SER A 46 -16.94 30.02 -71.80
N SER A 47 -18.13 30.57 -72.10
CA SER A 47 -18.57 31.79 -72.81
C SER A 47 -20.10 32.00 -72.70
N CYS A 48 -20.57 33.22 -73.00
CA CYS A 48 -21.93 33.68 -73.40
C CYS A 48 -23.00 34.03 -72.33
N SER A 49 -23.30 35.34 -72.22
CA SER A 49 -24.62 36.05 -72.29
C SER A 49 -25.81 35.54 -71.45
N THR A 50 -26.68 36.32 -70.76
CA THR A 50 -27.20 37.71 -70.84
C THR A 50 -27.98 38.04 -69.55
N ALA A 51 -28.16 39.35 -69.29
CA ALA A 51 -29.27 39.99 -68.57
C ALA A 51 -29.21 40.16 -67.04
N SER A 52 -29.85 41.25 -66.63
CA SER A 52 -29.64 42.09 -65.45
C SER A 52 -30.67 41.85 -64.33
N ASN A 53 -30.35 42.47 -63.18
CA ASN A 53 -31.22 43.00 -62.11
C ASN A 53 -31.46 42.18 -60.83
N SER A 54 -31.21 42.88 -59.71
CA SER A 54 -31.85 42.86 -58.38
C SER A 54 -31.87 41.53 -57.62
N SER A 55 -31.68 41.42 -56.31
CA SER A 55 -31.64 42.30 -55.14
C SER A 55 -31.18 41.40 -53.97
N ASP A 56 -30.75 42.01 -52.86
CA ASP A 56 -31.00 41.66 -51.43
C ASP A 56 -31.46 40.21 -51.13
N ASP A 57 -31.00 39.47 -50.12
CA ASP A 57 -30.34 39.75 -48.85
C ASP A 57 -30.08 38.36 -48.20
N GLU A 58 -29.31 38.34 -47.10
CA GLU A 58 -29.24 37.27 -46.08
C GLU A 58 -28.75 35.86 -46.54
N SER A 59 -27.46 35.58 -46.30
CA SER A 59 -26.95 34.21 -46.16
C SER A 59 -26.28 34.01 -44.80
N ASP A 60 -27.04 33.44 -43.88
CA ASP A 60 -26.55 32.72 -42.70
C ASP A 60 -25.46 31.72 -43.13
N THR A 61 -24.27 31.86 -42.56
CA THR A 61 -23.26 30.80 -42.61
C THR A 61 -22.88 30.46 -41.18
N ASP A 62 -23.50 29.38 -40.69
CA ASP A 62 -23.06 28.61 -39.53
C ASP A 62 -21.57 28.30 -39.67
N LEU A 63 -20.74 29.02 -38.92
CA LEU A 63 -19.34 28.67 -38.72
C LEU A 63 -19.29 27.51 -37.73
N GLU A 64 -19.24 26.30 -38.30
CA GLU A 64 -18.80 25.07 -37.64
C GLU A 64 -17.61 25.36 -36.71
N ALA A 65 -17.83 25.17 -35.40
CA ALA A 65 -16.78 25.28 -34.41
C ALA A 65 -15.77 24.15 -34.61
N ASP A 66 -14.63 24.49 -35.18
CA ASP A 66 -13.52 23.59 -35.47
C ASP A 66 -13.06 22.88 -34.18
N ASP A 67 -13.39 21.59 -34.08
CA ASP A 67 -13.17 20.71 -32.93
C ASP A 67 -11.65 20.57 -32.67
N CYS A 68 -11.11 21.38 -31.76
CA CYS A 68 -9.70 21.29 -31.33
C CYS A 68 -9.47 20.04 -30.49
N CYS A 69 -9.17 18.91 -31.15
CA CYS A 69 -8.72 17.69 -30.49
C CYS A 69 -7.32 17.86 -29.89
N VAL A 70 -7.24 18.01 -28.56
CA VAL A 70 -5.99 17.91 -27.80
C VAL A 70 -5.71 16.43 -27.49
N VAL A 71 -4.52 15.94 -27.85
CA VAL A 71 -4.09 14.56 -27.60
C VAL A 71 -2.89 14.58 -26.66
N TYR A 72 -2.96 13.79 -25.57
CA TYR A 72 -1.89 13.60 -24.61
C TYR A 72 -1.34 12.17 -24.72
N GLU A 73 -0.02 12.01 -24.69
CA GLU A 73 0.66 10.70 -24.72
C GLU A 73 1.67 10.62 -23.57
N SER A 74 1.75 9.47 -22.90
CA SER A 74 2.64 9.28 -21.74
C SER A 74 4.06 8.89 -22.15
N TYR A 75 5.05 9.32 -21.37
CA TYR A 75 6.47 9.01 -21.60
C TYR A 75 6.75 7.50 -21.63
N ALA A 76 6.06 6.72 -20.79
CA ALA A 76 6.16 5.27 -20.76
C ALA A 76 5.69 4.61 -22.08
N ALA A 77 4.63 5.16 -22.72
CA ALA A 77 4.16 4.66 -24.01
C ALA A 77 5.18 4.93 -25.13
N VAL A 78 5.88 6.06 -25.08
CA VAL A 78 6.92 6.41 -26.05
C VAL A 78 8.20 5.59 -25.81
N ALA A 79 8.61 5.42 -24.55
CA ALA A 79 9.78 4.63 -24.19
C ALA A 79 9.63 3.14 -24.55
N LYS A 80 8.42 2.58 -24.44
CA LYS A 80 8.16 1.17 -24.78
C LYS A 80 8.22 0.89 -26.29
N ARG A 81 8.01 1.91 -27.14
CA ARG A 81 8.14 1.80 -28.62
C ARG A 81 9.59 1.82 -29.08
N ASN A 82 10.46 2.52 -28.37
CA ASN A 82 11.89 2.55 -28.65
C ASN A 82 12.58 1.43 -27.87
N SER A 83 12.67 0.25 -28.46
CA SER A 83 13.32 -0.96 -27.92
C SER A 83 14.84 -0.85 -27.75
N HIS A 84 15.40 0.36 -27.81
CA HIS A 84 16.82 0.63 -27.60
C HIS A 84 16.99 1.59 -26.43
N ALA A 85 17.89 1.22 -25.50
CA ALA A 85 18.28 1.99 -24.33
C ALA A 85 19.15 3.21 -24.69
N SER A 86 18.73 4.00 -25.69
CA SER A 86 19.31 5.30 -26.01
C SER A 86 18.44 6.41 -25.43
N SER A 87 19.07 7.54 -25.06
CA SER A 87 18.38 8.67 -24.45
C SER A 87 17.27 9.17 -25.38
N VAL A 88 16.02 9.09 -24.93
CA VAL A 88 14.86 9.63 -25.65
C VAL A 88 15.10 11.11 -25.93
N ARG A 89 15.09 11.51 -27.21
CA ARG A 89 15.23 12.90 -27.63
C ARG A 89 13.85 13.55 -27.76
N TRP A 90 13.81 14.87 -27.67
CA TRP A 90 12.57 15.65 -27.81
C TRP A 90 11.89 15.45 -29.19
N SER A 91 12.63 15.06 -30.22
CA SER A 91 12.06 14.67 -31.51
C SER A 91 11.19 13.41 -31.45
N ASP A 92 11.50 12.51 -30.51
CA ASP A 92 10.93 11.16 -30.46
C ASP A 92 9.54 11.17 -29.83
N LEU A 93 9.26 12.17 -28.98
CA LEU A 93 7.94 12.46 -28.42
C LEU A 93 6.99 13.14 -29.43
N GLN A 94 7.48 13.53 -30.62
CA GLN A 94 6.71 14.33 -31.57
C GLN A 94 6.15 13.57 -32.78
N ARG A 95 6.21 12.23 -32.85
CA ARG A 95 5.62 11.50 -33.99
C ARG A 95 5.01 10.14 -33.64
N SER A 96 3.70 10.04 -33.81
CA SER A 96 3.00 8.84 -34.30
C SER A 96 1.55 9.19 -34.68
N GLN A 97 1.16 8.85 -35.92
CA GLN A 97 -0.22 8.90 -36.44
C GLN A 97 -0.94 7.53 -36.32
N ASN A 98 -0.53 6.66 -35.39
CA ASN A 98 -1.21 5.37 -35.20
C ASN A 98 -2.30 5.46 -34.13
N SER A 99 -3.52 5.65 -34.61
CA SER A 99 -4.69 6.12 -33.87
C SER A 99 -5.56 5.02 -33.23
N GLY A 100 -5.38 3.74 -33.56
CA GLY A 100 -6.34 2.69 -33.18
C GLY A 100 -6.45 2.40 -31.68
N GLU A 101 -5.38 1.88 -31.07
CA GLU A 101 -5.39 1.43 -29.66
C GLU A 101 -5.43 2.60 -28.67
N VAL A 102 -4.76 3.70 -29.00
CA VAL A 102 -4.81 4.94 -28.22
C VAL A 102 -6.20 5.56 -28.30
N ALA A 103 -6.90 5.49 -29.45
CA ALA A 103 -8.29 5.92 -29.53
C ALA A 103 -9.20 5.05 -28.66
N SER A 104 -9.00 3.73 -28.59
CA SER A 104 -9.81 2.87 -27.72
C SER A 104 -9.62 3.20 -26.23
N LEU A 105 -8.38 3.43 -25.80
CA LEU A 105 -8.03 3.79 -24.41
C LEU A 105 -8.53 5.20 -24.05
N LEU A 106 -8.41 6.15 -24.99
CA LEU A 106 -8.98 7.48 -24.87
C LEU A 106 -10.51 7.47 -24.92
N VAL A 107 -11.14 6.59 -25.69
CA VAL A 107 -12.61 6.44 -25.74
C VAL A 107 -13.12 5.87 -24.41
N ALA A 108 -12.42 4.90 -23.81
CA ALA A 108 -12.74 4.38 -22.47
C ALA A 108 -12.60 5.46 -21.38
N LEU A 109 -11.55 6.29 -21.44
CA LEU A 109 -11.36 7.43 -20.54
C LEU A 109 -12.37 8.57 -20.79
N ARG A 110 -12.77 8.80 -22.05
CA ARG A 110 -13.79 9.79 -22.47
C ARG A 110 -15.19 9.37 -22.03
N LEU A 111 -15.52 8.07 -22.04
CA LEU A 111 -16.83 7.56 -21.63
C LEU A 111 -17.11 7.76 -20.13
N LYS A 112 -16.07 7.70 -19.28
CA LYS A 112 -16.21 8.08 -17.86
C LYS A 112 -16.21 9.60 -17.60
N ARG A 113 -15.81 10.42 -18.58
CA ARG A 113 -15.59 11.88 -18.40
C ARG A 113 -16.54 12.76 -19.23
N ARG A 114 -17.63 12.22 -19.78
CA ARG A 114 -18.59 12.95 -20.65
C ARG A 114 -19.45 14.03 -19.97
N HIS A 115 -19.13 14.42 -18.74
CA HIS A 115 -19.76 15.54 -18.06
C HIS A 115 -18.69 16.50 -17.54
N THR A 116 -18.25 17.44 -18.38
CA THR A 116 -17.78 18.78 -17.98
C THR A 116 -17.33 19.53 -19.23
N ARG A 117 -18.03 20.62 -19.55
CA ARG A 117 -17.95 21.36 -20.82
C ARG A 117 -17.10 22.63 -20.69
N ASP A 118 -16.16 22.65 -19.75
CA ASP A 118 -15.43 23.86 -19.35
C ASP A 118 -13.91 23.64 -19.38
N GLY A 119 -13.17 24.53 -20.06
CA GLY A 119 -11.74 24.36 -20.36
C GLY A 119 -10.84 24.25 -19.11
N GLN A 120 -11.24 24.87 -18.00
CA GLN A 120 -10.54 24.73 -16.70
C GLN A 120 -10.52 23.29 -16.19
N THR A 121 -11.58 22.52 -16.44
CA THR A 121 -11.68 21.12 -16.02
C THR A 121 -10.65 20.23 -16.72
N LEU A 122 -10.26 20.58 -17.95
CA LEU A 122 -9.28 19.83 -18.73
C LEU A 122 -7.84 20.06 -18.22
N GLU A 123 -7.54 21.28 -17.79
CA GLU A 123 -6.23 21.63 -17.19
C GLU A 123 -6.04 20.95 -15.84
N LEU A 124 -7.07 20.94 -14.99
CA LEU A 124 -7.05 20.23 -13.69
C LEU A 124 -6.91 18.71 -13.89
N ALA A 125 -7.61 18.13 -14.86
CA ALA A 125 -7.47 16.70 -15.19
C ALA A 125 -6.06 16.35 -15.72
N ALA A 126 -5.42 17.26 -16.46
CA ALA A 126 -4.05 17.06 -16.92
C ALA A 126 -3.05 17.14 -15.76
N LEU A 127 -3.27 18.04 -14.79
CA LEU A 127 -2.47 18.11 -13.57
C LEU A 127 -2.62 16.86 -12.71
N GLU A 128 -3.84 16.35 -12.53
CA GLU A 128 -4.09 15.11 -11.80
C GLU A 128 -3.31 13.93 -12.42
N LEU A 129 -3.29 13.80 -13.75
CA LEU A 129 -2.47 12.79 -14.44
C LEU A 129 -0.97 12.96 -14.19
N CYS A 130 -0.48 14.20 -14.07
CA CYS A 130 0.91 14.43 -13.71
C CYS A 130 1.18 14.02 -12.26
N PHE A 131 0.24 14.31 -11.36
CA PHE A 131 0.38 14.05 -9.93
C PHE A 131 0.33 12.55 -9.59
N GLU A 132 -0.27 11.73 -10.45
CA GLU A 132 -0.34 10.27 -10.25
C GLU A 132 1.05 9.60 -10.15
N PHE A 133 2.09 10.24 -10.71
CA PHE A 133 3.47 9.75 -10.68
C PHE A 133 4.29 10.29 -9.50
N LEU A 134 3.73 11.20 -8.70
CA LEU A 134 4.41 11.77 -7.54
C LEU A 134 4.39 10.79 -6.37
N THR A 135 5.49 10.80 -5.61
CA THR A 135 5.55 10.19 -4.28
C THR A 135 4.66 10.96 -3.30
N LEU A 136 4.41 10.37 -2.13
CA LEU A 136 3.62 11.03 -1.08
C LEU A 136 4.21 12.39 -0.66
N ALA A 137 5.53 12.44 -0.50
CA ALA A 137 6.23 13.67 -0.12
C ALA A 137 6.16 14.75 -1.22
N GLU A 138 6.28 14.35 -2.49
CA GLU A 138 6.16 15.26 -3.63
C GLU A 138 4.72 15.76 -3.80
N LEU A 139 3.72 14.91 -3.56
CA LEU A 139 2.31 15.30 -3.62
C LEU A 139 1.96 16.29 -2.50
N GLN A 140 2.49 16.08 -1.29
CA GLN A 140 2.38 17.04 -0.19
C GLN A 140 3.06 18.38 -0.52
N ALA A 141 4.26 18.33 -1.11
CA ALA A 141 4.96 19.54 -1.55
C ALA A 141 4.20 20.28 -2.66
N ALA A 142 3.65 19.55 -3.64
CA ALA A 142 2.85 20.11 -4.72
C ALA A 142 1.61 20.84 -4.17
N ALA A 143 0.91 20.25 -3.20
CA ALA A 143 -0.23 20.87 -2.53
C ALA A 143 0.11 22.19 -1.80
N GLN A 144 1.40 22.47 -1.52
CA GLN A 144 1.85 23.70 -0.89
C GLN A 144 2.29 24.78 -1.90
N VAL A 145 2.39 24.45 -3.20
CA VAL A 145 2.88 25.38 -4.24
C VAL A 145 1.88 26.50 -4.52
N CYS A 146 0.63 26.14 -4.80
CA CYS A 146 -0.44 27.10 -5.11
C CYS A 146 -1.83 26.47 -4.87
N VAL A 147 -2.86 27.33 -4.87
CA VAL A 147 -4.26 26.92 -4.63
C VAL A 147 -4.72 25.88 -5.65
N ALA A 148 -4.41 26.04 -6.94
CA ALA A 148 -4.81 25.07 -7.96
C ALA A 148 -4.20 23.68 -7.72
N PHE A 149 -2.93 23.60 -7.28
CA PHE A 149 -2.29 22.32 -6.98
C PHE A 149 -2.86 21.68 -5.72
N HIS A 150 -3.11 22.50 -4.70
CA HIS A 150 -3.83 22.08 -3.52
C HIS A 150 -5.20 21.48 -3.89
N ASP A 151 -5.98 22.17 -4.73
CA ASP A 151 -7.33 21.75 -5.10
C ASP A 151 -7.34 20.46 -5.89
N VAL A 152 -6.37 20.26 -6.80
CA VAL A 152 -6.18 18.97 -7.50
C VAL A 152 -5.85 17.85 -6.51
N ALA A 153 -4.90 18.07 -5.60
CA ALA A 153 -4.52 17.05 -4.62
C ALA A 153 -5.66 16.74 -3.64
N ALA A 154 -6.37 17.76 -3.18
CA ALA A 154 -7.42 17.65 -2.16
C ALA A 154 -8.76 17.12 -2.69
N SER A 155 -9.06 17.40 -3.96
CA SER A 155 -10.33 17.00 -4.58
C SER A 155 -10.24 15.72 -5.41
N SER A 156 -9.02 15.21 -5.67
CA SER A 156 -8.85 13.96 -6.39
C SER A 156 -9.29 12.77 -5.56
N GLU A 157 -10.13 11.93 -6.16
CA GLU A 157 -10.55 10.64 -5.61
C GLU A 157 -9.47 9.56 -5.77
N MET A 158 -8.48 9.77 -6.64
CA MET A 158 -7.58 8.73 -7.14
C MET A 158 -6.12 8.90 -6.72
N LEU A 159 -5.66 10.12 -6.41
CA LEU A 159 -4.24 10.36 -6.16
C LEU A 159 -3.74 9.62 -4.90
N PHE A 160 -4.33 9.89 -3.74
CA PHE A 160 -3.92 9.24 -2.49
C PHE A 160 -4.38 7.79 -2.42
N THR A 161 -5.61 7.50 -2.86
CA THR A 161 -6.14 6.13 -2.84
C THR A 161 -5.38 5.21 -3.81
N GLY A 162 -5.03 5.71 -4.99
CA GLY A 162 -4.21 5.01 -5.97
C GLY A 162 -2.77 4.81 -5.48
N LEU A 163 -2.17 5.84 -4.87
CA LEU A 163 -0.86 5.71 -4.21
C LEU A 163 -0.88 4.62 -3.14
N TYR A 164 -1.88 4.65 -2.25
CA TYR A 164 -2.04 3.64 -1.20
C TYR A 164 -2.22 2.23 -1.79
N SER A 165 -3.15 2.05 -2.73
CA SER A 165 -3.43 0.74 -3.34
C SER A 165 -2.18 0.16 -4.00
N ARG A 166 -1.43 0.95 -4.78
CA ARG A 166 -0.20 0.47 -5.45
C ARG A 166 0.83 -0.12 -4.48
N GLN A 167 0.88 0.39 -3.26
CA GLN A 167 1.85 -0.05 -2.26
C GLN A 167 1.30 -1.14 -1.33
N TRP A 168 0.03 -1.06 -0.94
CA TRP A 168 -0.49 -1.81 0.20
C TRP A 168 -1.60 -2.80 -0.13
N ARG A 169 -2.19 -2.73 -1.32
CA ARG A 169 -3.40 -3.51 -1.64
C ARG A 169 -3.55 -3.82 -3.13
N HIS A 170 -3.67 -5.10 -3.46
CA HIS A 170 -3.85 -5.57 -4.84
C HIS A 170 -5.21 -5.23 -5.48
N LYS A 171 -6.12 -4.58 -4.74
CA LYS A 171 -7.48 -4.23 -5.18
C LYS A 171 -7.74 -2.73 -4.96
N MET A 172 -8.66 -2.16 -5.73
CA MET A 172 -9.16 -0.80 -5.54
C MET A 172 -9.81 -0.63 -4.18
N LEU A 173 -9.38 0.39 -3.43
CA LEU A 173 -9.89 0.72 -2.09
C LEU A 173 -11.43 0.78 -2.07
N PRO A 174 -12.07 0.32 -0.97
CA PRO A 174 -13.50 0.53 -0.78
C PRO A 174 -13.88 2.00 -0.97
N GLU A 175 -15.08 2.24 -1.50
CA GLU A 175 -15.60 3.59 -1.78
C GLU A 175 -15.56 4.51 -0.55
N THR A 176 -15.71 3.94 0.65
CA THR A 176 -15.58 4.64 1.93
C THR A 176 -14.26 5.41 2.07
N TYR A 177 -13.15 4.86 1.57
CA TYR A 177 -11.84 5.55 1.61
C TYR A 177 -11.70 6.59 0.52
N VAL A 178 -12.28 6.34 -0.66
CA VAL A 178 -12.25 7.26 -1.81
C VAL A 178 -12.97 8.56 -1.48
N LYS A 179 -14.05 8.48 -0.70
CA LYS A 179 -14.84 9.63 -0.26
C LYS A 179 -14.31 10.32 1.00
N LEU A 180 -13.17 9.89 1.53
CA LEU A 180 -12.60 10.52 2.72
C LEU A 180 -12.18 11.97 2.43
N PRO A 181 -12.32 12.89 3.39
CA PRO A 181 -11.71 14.21 3.29
C PRO A 181 -10.19 14.11 3.08
N TYR A 182 -9.61 15.09 2.38
CA TYR A 182 -8.18 15.17 2.09
C TYR A 182 -7.28 14.83 3.29
N GLN A 183 -7.56 15.38 4.47
CA GLN A 183 -6.76 15.12 5.67
C GLN A 183 -6.74 13.65 6.08
N ASN A 184 -7.87 12.95 5.91
CA ASN A 184 -7.99 11.52 6.25
C ASN A 184 -7.35 10.64 5.17
N GLN A 185 -7.43 11.02 3.90
CA GLN A 185 -6.67 10.35 2.83
C GLN A 185 -5.16 10.52 3.03
N LEU A 186 -4.73 11.70 3.49
CA LEU A 186 -3.34 11.93 3.84
C LEU A 186 -2.90 11.06 5.02
N ALA A 187 -3.74 10.95 6.06
CA ALA A 187 -3.50 10.07 7.20
C ALA A 187 -3.39 8.58 6.78
N LEU A 188 -4.23 8.14 5.84
CA LEU A 188 -4.20 6.78 5.27
C LEU A 188 -2.81 6.46 4.67
N CYS A 189 -2.23 7.38 3.90
CA CYS A 189 -0.93 7.18 3.24
C CYS A 189 0.27 7.41 4.16
N THR A 190 0.20 8.37 5.08
CA THR A 190 1.35 8.75 5.92
C THR A 190 1.57 7.81 7.11
N ALA A 191 0.52 7.18 7.63
CA ALA A 191 0.60 6.43 8.88
C ALA A 191 1.09 4.98 8.73
N ARG A 192 1.23 4.45 7.51
CA ARG A 192 1.79 3.11 7.26
C ARG A 192 3.07 3.26 6.46
N ARG A 193 4.19 2.91 7.08
CA ARG A 193 5.51 3.03 6.46
C ARG A 193 6.18 1.66 6.37
N SER A 194 6.80 1.38 5.23
CA SER A 194 7.55 0.14 5.02
C SER A 194 8.89 0.12 5.78
N ASP A 195 9.36 1.29 6.24
CA ASP A 195 10.60 1.43 7.01
C ASP A 195 10.39 1.44 8.53
N GLU A 196 9.15 1.35 9.01
CA GLU A 196 8.87 1.32 10.44
C GLU A 196 9.20 -0.05 11.03
N THR A 197 10.14 -0.07 11.97
CA THR A 197 10.60 -1.30 12.62
C THR A 197 9.69 -1.70 13.78
N TYR A 198 9.16 -2.92 13.75
CA TYR A 198 8.46 -3.56 14.85
C TYR A 198 9.38 -4.60 15.53
N GLU A 199 10.23 -4.13 16.43
CA GLU A 199 11.22 -4.97 17.11
C GLU A 199 10.59 -6.19 17.81
N LEU A 200 11.26 -7.34 17.70
CA LEU A 200 10.84 -8.60 18.29
C LEU A 200 11.74 -8.98 19.46
N SER A 201 11.13 -9.48 20.53
CA SER A 201 11.76 -10.21 21.60
C SER A 201 11.61 -11.71 21.31
N THR A 202 12.72 -12.37 21.04
CA THR A 202 12.84 -13.83 20.87
C THR A 202 14.28 -14.24 21.12
N ARG A 203 14.51 -15.50 21.45
CA ARG A 203 15.86 -16.09 21.49
C ARG A 203 16.33 -16.58 20.12
N SER A 204 15.42 -16.76 19.17
CA SER A 204 15.74 -17.25 17.84
C SER A 204 16.48 -16.22 17.01
N ALA A 205 17.18 -16.69 15.98
CA ALA A 205 17.75 -15.82 14.98
C ALA A 205 16.63 -15.10 14.21
N VAL A 206 16.73 -13.78 14.12
CA VAL A 206 15.79 -12.93 13.39
C VAL A 206 16.52 -12.34 12.18
N THR A 207 15.97 -12.57 10.99
CA THR A 207 16.43 -11.95 9.75
C THR A 207 15.43 -10.88 9.33
N HIS A 208 15.88 -9.65 9.16
CA HIS A 208 15.05 -8.57 8.63
C HIS A 208 15.05 -8.64 7.10
N LEU A 209 13.87 -8.78 6.51
CA LEU A 209 13.69 -8.88 5.07
C LEU A 209 13.65 -7.48 4.44
N SER A 210 13.86 -7.41 3.11
CA SER A 210 13.91 -6.14 2.38
C SER A 210 12.58 -5.39 2.32
N ASP A 211 11.47 -6.10 2.55
CA ASP A 211 10.11 -5.57 2.64
C ASP A 211 9.68 -5.22 4.08
N GLY A 212 10.63 -5.25 5.03
CA GLY A 212 10.39 -4.90 6.43
C GLY A 212 9.73 -6.01 7.26
N MET A 213 9.51 -7.19 6.69
CA MET A 213 9.06 -8.36 7.45
C MET A 213 10.20 -9.02 8.24
N TYR A 214 9.84 -9.83 9.23
CA TYR A 214 10.78 -10.56 10.07
C TYR A 214 10.71 -12.05 9.80
N HIS A 215 11.79 -12.65 9.32
CA HIS A 215 11.93 -14.11 9.26
C HIS A 215 12.57 -14.61 10.54
N VAL A 216 11.88 -15.49 11.25
CA VAL A 216 12.33 -16.11 12.50
C VAL A 216 12.35 -17.62 12.30
N LYS A 217 13.45 -18.24 12.68
CA LYS A 217 13.62 -19.70 12.61
C LYS A 217 13.87 -20.26 14.00
N ASN A 218 13.04 -21.21 14.42
CA ASN A 218 13.25 -21.91 15.68
C ASN A 218 14.49 -22.80 15.57
N ASN A 219 15.58 -22.37 16.20
CA ASN A 219 16.84 -23.10 16.30
C ASN A 219 17.08 -23.65 17.72
N SER A 220 16.05 -23.71 18.56
CA SER A 220 16.18 -24.10 19.96
C SER A 220 16.18 -25.62 20.15
N MET A 221 17.28 -26.12 20.70
CA MET A 221 17.45 -27.54 21.07
C MET A 221 17.23 -27.81 22.56
N LEU A 222 16.66 -26.86 23.33
CA LEU A 222 16.68 -26.87 24.80
C LEU A 222 15.84 -27.97 25.49
N ARG A 223 14.91 -28.65 24.82
CA ARG A 223 14.05 -29.68 25.44
C ARG A 223 14.49 -31.10 25.09
N SER A 224 14.76 -31.38 23.82
CA SER A 224 15.39 -32.63 23.37
C SER A 224 16.03 -32.44 21.99
N PHE A 225 17.07 -33.22 21.70
CA PHE A 225 17.67 -33.25 20.35
C PHE A 225 16.68 -33.72 19.28
N ASP A 226 15.70 -34.54 19.67
CA ASP A 226 14.76 -35.17 18.72
C ASP A 226 13.56 -34.30 18.35
N LYS A 227 13.14 -33.35 19.21
CA LYS A 227 11.93 -32.53 19.01
C LYS A 227 12.16 -31.02 19.07
N GLY A 228 13.28 -30.59 19.65
CA GLY A 228 13.52 -29.17 19.93
C GLY A 228 12.65 -28.63 21.06
N ALA A 229 12.69 -27.32 21.28
CA ALA A 229 11.85 -26.62 22.24
C ALA A 229 10.93 -25.59 21.56
N VAL A 230 9.75 -25.37 22.13
CA VAL A 230 8.84 -24.30 21.71
C VAL A 230 9.57 -22.96 21.81
N ASP A 231 9.63 -22.22 20.71
CA ASP A 231 10.19 -20.87 20.68
C ASP A 231 9.10 -19.81 20.81
N SER A 232 9.40 -18.75 21.55
CA SER A 232 8.46 -17.69 21.86
C SER A 232 8.94 -16.37 21.26
N ILE A 233 8.04 -15.74 20.50
CA ILE A 233 8.28 -14.48 19.81
C ILE A 233 7.20 -13.51 20.26
N ARG A 234 7.61 -12.29 20.63
CA ARG A 234 6.69 -11.21 21.02
C ARG A 234 7.22 -9.89 20.51
N GLY A 235 6.37 -9.02 19.98
CA GLY A 235 6.74 -7.63 19.73
C GLY A 235 7.16 -6.91 21.02
N VAL A 236 8.21 -6.10 20.97
CA VAL A 236 8.72 -5.36 22.15
C VAL A 236 7.70 -4.35 22.64
N LYS A 237 6.97 -3.72 21.71
CA LYS A 237 5.96 -2.68 21.94
C LYS A 237 4.57 -3.18 21.55
N LYS A 238 3.55 -2.44 22.00
CA LYS A 238 2.17 -2.68 21.59
C LYS A 238 2.03 -2.63 20.07
N LEU A 239 1.10 -3.42 19.55
CA LEU A 239 0.83 -3.47 18.12
C LEU A 239 0.30 -2.10 17.65
N PRO A 240 0.86 -1.51 16.57
CA PRO A 240 0.42 -0.21 16.10
C PRO A 240 -1.00 -0.28 15.52
N LEU A 241 -1.71 0.85 15.57
CA LEU A 241 -2.99 0.99 14.87
C LEU A 241 -2.74 1.09 13.36
N LEU A 242 -3.58 0.42 12.57
CA LEU A 242 -3.48 0.46 11.11
C LEU A 242 -3.80 1.86 10.58
N SER A 243 -3.09 2.29 9.54
CA SER A 243 -3.37 3.58 8.88
C SER A 243 -4.77 3.63 8.29
N CYS A 244 -5.25 2.52 7.70
CA CYS A 244 -6.59 2.41 7.14
C CYS A 244 -7.67 2.53 8.22
N ALA A 245 -7.49 1.89 9.38
CA ALA A 245 -8.40 2.06 10.51
C ALA A 245 -8.41 3.51 11.00
N ARG A 246 -7.23 4.12 11.19
CA ARG A 246 -7.10 5.52 11.65
C ARG A 246 -7.76 6.52 10.69
N ALA A 247 -7.65 6.31 9.38
CA ALA A 247 -8.28 7.15 8.37
C ALA A 247 -9.81 7.15 8.47
N LEU A 248 -10.38 6.04 8.96
CA LEU A 248 -11.81 5.87 9.25
C LEU A 248 -12.16 6.17 10.72
N GLN A 249 -11.22 6.73 11.49
CA GLN A 249 -11.38 7.00 12.93
C GLN A 249 -11.68 5.74 13.78
N LYS A 250 -11.28 4.56 13.30
CA LYS A 250 -11.35 3.29 14.03
C LYS A 250 -10.01 2.97 14.71
N LYS A 251 -10.07 2.17 15.77
CA LYS A 251 -8.87 1.69 16.49
C LYS A 251 -8.68 0.19 16.30
N VAL A 252 -8.24 -0.18 15.09
CA VAL A 252 -7.92 -1.57 14.75
C VAL A 252 -6.41 -1.73 14.55
N SER A 253 -5.86 -2.78 15.14
CA SER A 253 -4.51 -3.29 14.91
C SER A 253 -4.58 -4.66 14.26
N TYR A 254 -3.62 -5.01 13.41
CA TYR A 254 -3.59 -6.30 12.73
C TYR A 254 -2.17 -6.65 12.30
N TYR A 255 -1.84 -7.94 12.33
CA TYR A 255 -0.61 -8.47 11.77
C TYR A 255 -0.87 -9.86 11.19
N GLU A 256 0.00 -10.28 10.26
CA GLU A 256 -0.02 -11.62 9.69
C GLU A 256 1.31 -12.35 9.95
N VAL A 257 1.22 -13.67 10.00
CA VAL A 257 2.36 -14.56 10.13
C VAL A 257 2.22 -15.65 9.08
N ILE A 258 3.22 -15.77 8.23
CA ILE A 258 3.37 -16.91 7.33
C ILE A 258 4.18 -17.96 8.08
N LEU A 259 3.55 -19.08 8.45
CA LEU A 259 4.18 -20.15 9.21
C LEU A 259 4.50 -21.35 8.33
N LYS A 260 5.67 -21.93 8.58
CA LYS A 260 6.07 -23.27 8.15
C LYS A 260 6.26 -24.13 9.39
N GLY A 261 5.54 -25.24 9.49
CA GLY A 261 5.46 -26.06 10.70
C GLY A 261 4.16 -25.84 11.47
N CYS A 262 4.20 -25.82 12.80
CA CYS A 262 3.01 -25.62 13.65
C CYS A 262 3.32 -24.65 14.80
N GLY A 263 2.29 -24.08 15.41
CA GLY A 263 2.48 -23.07 16.43
C GLY A 263 1.18 -22.48 16.96
N SER A 264 1.31 -21.31 17.58
CA SER A 264 0.19 -20.49 18.03
C SER A 264 0.44 -19.03 17.66
N VAL A 265 -0.59 -18.34 17.17
CA VAL A 265 -0.54 -16.91 16.78
C VAL A 265 -1.56 -16.15 17.60
N GLY A 266 -1.20 -14.99 18.13
CA GLY A 266 -2.06 -14.28 19.06
C GLY A 266 -1.54 -12.96 19.59
N LEU A 267 -2.02 -12.59 20.77
CA LEU A 267 -1.66 -11.37 21.47
C LEU A 267 -1.14 -11.70 22.87
N ALA A 268 -0.13 -10.97 23.30
CA ALA A 268 0.36 -11.01 24.68
C ALA A 268 0.37 -9.60 25.27
N SER A 269 -0.10 -9.46 26.51
CA SER A 269 -0.05 -8.19 27.22
C SER A 269 1.39 -7.77 27.47
N VAL A 270 1.65 -6.48 27.28
CA VAL A 270 2.92 -5.81 27.56
C VAL A 270 2.76 -4.66 28.54
N SER A 271 1.61 -4.63 29.23
CA SER A 271 1.17 -3.54 30.10
C SER A 271 2.07 -3.36 31.32
N ASP A 272 2.62 -4.46 31.84
CA ASP A 272 3.49 -4.46 33.01
C ASP A 272 4.65 -5.48 32.85
N PRO A 273 5.71 -5.41 33.67
CA PRO A 273 6.86 -6.31 33.55
C PRO A 273 6.52 -7.80 33.67
N THR A 274 5.53 -8.17 34.48
CA THR A 274 5.15 -9.58 34.72
C THR A 274 4.51 -10.16 33.47
N THR A 275 3.49 -9.48 32.92
CA THR A 275 2.83 -9.91 31.68
C THR A 275 3.77 -9.85 30.48
N ARG A 276 4.61 -8.82 30.40
CA ARG A 276 5.62 -8.65 29.34
C ARG A 276 6.64 -9.80 29.29
N ASN A 277 7.01 -10.36 30.43
CA ASN A 277 8.01 -11.42 30.53
C ASN A 277 7.40 -12.84 30.34
N ALA A 278 6.08 -12.96 30.16
CA ALA A 278 5.45 -14.25 29.87
C ALA A 278 5.85 -14.80 28.48
N TYR A 279 6.14 -13.91 27.52
CA TYR A 279 6.46 -14.25 26.14
C TYR A 279 7.64 -13.44 25.57
N GLY A 280 8.33 -14.06 24.60
CA GLY A 280 9.51 -13.53 23.94
C GLY A 280 10.80 -14.21 24.43
N PHE A 281 11.89 -13.45 24.54
CA PHE A 281 13.20 -14.00 24.94
C PHE A 281 13.12 -14.73 26.29
N GLY A 282 13.52 -16.00 26.31
CA GLY A 282 13.54 -16.83 27.52
C GLY A 282 12.25 -17.61 27.79
N SER A 283 11.14 -17.32 27.09
CA SER A 283 9.92 -18.12 27.18
C SER A 283 9.97 -19.34 26.26
N GLY A 284 9.35 -20.43 26.70
CA GLY A 284 9.24 -21.69 25.97
C GLY A 284 7.82 -22.23 25.96
N GLU A 285 6.84 -21.32 25.97
CA GLU A 285 5.42 -21.63 26.06
C GLU A 285 4.67 -21.16 24.82
N HIS A 286 3.56 -21.83 24.53
CA HIS A 286 2.60 -21.37 23.54
C HIS A 286 1.82 -20.14 24.04
N VAL A 287 1.49 -19.24 23.11
CA VAL A 287 0.64 -18.08 23.40
C VAL A 287 -0.71 -18.56 23.94
N GLY A 288 -1.26 -17.89 24.95
CA GLY A 288 -2.50 -18.31 25.63
C GLY A 288 -2.29 -19.19 26.88
N TRP A 289 -1.07 -19.65 27.17
CA TRP A 289 -0.77 -20.52 28.32
C TRP A 289 -0.26 -19.81 29.57
N LYS A 290 0.29 -18.59 29.47
CA LYS A 290 0.84 -17.84 30.60
C LYS A 290 0.51 -16.36 30.50
N GLY A 291 0.28 -15.73 31.64
CA GLY A 291 -0.02 -14.29 31.70
C GLY A 291 -1.23 -13.90 30.85
N VAL A 292 -1.51 -12.61 30.78
CA VAL A 292 -2.63 -12.12 29.98
C VAL A 292 -2.31 -12.28 28.49
N SER A 293 -2.88 -13.31 27.86
CA SER A 293 -2.61 -13.67 26.46
C SER A 293 -3.75 -14.44 25.81
N TYR A 294 -3.82 -14.36 24.49
CA TYR A 294 -4.91 -14.90 23.68
C TYR A 294 -4.34 -15.44 22.38
N ALA A 295 -4.72 -16.65 21.96
CA ALA A 295 -4.08 -17.30 20.83
C ALA A 295 -5.01 -18.25 20.08
N TYR A 296 -4.74 -18.36 18.79
CA TYR A 296 -5.26 -19.39 17.91
C TYR A 296 -4.17 -20.45 17.71
N HIS A 297 -4.48 -21.71 18.00
CA HIS A 297 -3.53 -22.82 18.00
C HIS A 297 -3.67 -23.64 16.70
N GLY A 298 -2.54 -23.99 16.09
CA GLY A 298 -2.53 -24.67 14.80
C GLY A 298 -2.88 -26.14 14.88
N ASN A 299 -2.45 -26.84 15.93
CA ASN A 299 -2.59 -28.29 16.03
C ASN A 299 -4.05 -28.77 16.05
N ASP A 300 -4.95 -28.00 16.63
CA ASP A 300 -6.36 -28.34 16.84
C ASP A 300 -7.33 -27.28 16.28
N GLY A 301 -6.86 -26.06 16.04
CA GLY A 301 -7.75 -24.95 15.67
C GLY A 301 -8.48 -24.35 16.86
N ASP A 302 -8.03 -24.63 18.08
CA ASP A 302 -8.65 -24.10 19.28
C ASP A 302 -8.18 -22.66 19.54
N PHE A 303 -9.09 -21.90 20.14
CA PHE A 303 -8.75 -20.65 20.80
C PHE A 303 -8.36 -20.94 22.25
N VAL A 304 -7.22 -20.39 22.66
CA VAL A 304 -6.66 -20.56 23.99
C VAL A 304 -6.32 -19.21 24.57
N PHE A 305 -6.76 -18.93 25.79
CA PHE A 305 -6.42 -17.69 26.49
C PHE A 305 -6.08 -17.92 27.95
N ASN A 306 -5.26 -17.04 28.51
CA ASN A 306 -5.00 -16.94 29.94
C ASN A 306 -5.24 -15.47 30.34
N ASP A 307 -6.00 -15.25 31.39
CA ASP A 307 -6.41 -13.94 31.91
C ASP A 307 -5.46 -13.41 33.00
N GLY A 308 -4.37 -14.13 33.27
CA GLY A 308 -3.40 -13.85 34.33
C GLY A 308 -3.74 -14.47 35.69
N ALA A 309 -4.94 -15.05 35.88
CA ALA A 309 -5.33 -15.61 37.18
C ALA A 309 -4.62 -16.94 37.49
N LYS A 310 -4.29 -17.71 36.45
CA LYS A 310 -3.53 -18.96 36.56
C LYS A 310 -2.06 -18.73 36.18
N PRO A 311 -1.09 -19.25 36.96
CA PRO A 311 0.32 -19.12 36.63
C PRO A 311 0.72 -19.87 35.35
N TYR A 312 -0.08 -20.87 34.95
CA TYR A 312 0.11 -21.66 33.74
C TYR A 312 -1.20 -22.33 33.29
N GLY A 313 -1.29 -22.62 32.00
CA GLY A 313 -2.49 -23.14 31.33
C GLY A 313 -3.39 -22.00 30.87
N GLY A 314 -4.28 -22.28 29.92
CA GLY A 314 -5.32 -21.36 29.49
C GLY A 314 -6.71 -21.88 29.83
N ASP A 315 -7.72 -21.27 29.24
CA ASP A 315 -8.99 -21.92 28.96
C ASP A 315 -9.05 -22.15 27.44
N TRP A 316 -9.56 -23.32 27.03
CA TRP A 316 -9.61 -23.78 25.64
C TRP A 316 -11.03 -23.76 25.12
N THR A 317 -11.22 -23.36 23.88
CA THR A 317 -12.52 -23.40 23.22
C THR A 317 -12.34 -23.66 21.73
N ALA A 318 -13.13 -24.59 21.19
CA ALA A 318 -13.18 -24.83 19.75
C ALA A 318 -13.51 -23.53 19.01
N PHE A 319 -12.74 -23.21 17.96
CA PHE A 319 -12.84 -21.90 17.31
C PHE A 319 -12.79 -21.99 15.79
N GLY A 320 -11.73 -22.55 15.23
CA GLY A 320 -11.49 -22.56 13.79
C GLY A 320 -10.90 -23.88 13.30
N PRO A 321 -10.59 -23.98 12.00
CA PRO A 321 -9.90 -25.13 11.44
C PRO A 321 -8.45 -25.23 11.93
N SER A 322 -7.96 -26.44 12.22
CA SER A 322 -6.53 -26.68 12.43
C SER A 322 -5.69 -26.18 11.25
N TRP A 323 -4.47 -25.70 11.53
CA TRP A 323 -3.52 -25.21 10.54
C TRP A 323 -2.08 -25.57 10.91
N GLY A 324 -1.19 -25.54 9.93
CA GLY A 324 0.17 -26.02 10.13
C GLY A 324 0.25 -27.55 10.20
N CYS A 325 1.44 -28.05 10.51
CA CYS A 325 1.69 -29.48 10.56
C CYS A 325 2.53 -29.84 11.80
N ALA A 326 1.87 -30.35 12.86
CA ALA A 326 2.56 -30.76 14.09
C ALA A 326 3.32 -32.10 13.91
N THR A 327 2.91 -32.92 12.95
CA THR A 327 3.49 -34.24 12.66
C THR A 327 3.60 -34.43 11.15
N ALA A 328 4.52 -33.71 10.50
CA ALA A 328 4.72 -33.87 9.06
C ALA A 328 5.26 -35.27 8.76
N GLN A 329 4.44 -36.11 8.13
CA GLN A 329 4.79 -37.48 7.73
C GLN A 329 5.35 -37.52 6.31
N SER A 330 5.10 -36.48 5.50
CA SER A 330 5.61 -36.37 4.13
C SER A 330 6.39 -35.08 3.89
N ASP A 331 7.25 -35.07 2.86
CA ASP A 331 8.01 -33.88 2.50
C ASP A 331 7.12 -32.77 1.90
N GLN A 332 5.95 -33.10 1.36
CA GLN A 332 4.95 -32.12 0.94
C GLN A 332 4.35 -31.39 2.15
N GLU A 333 3.98 -32.10 3.21
CA GLU A 333 3.49 -31.48 4.46
C GLU A 333 4.53 -30.58 5.13
N LYS A 334 5.82 -30.92 5.01
CA LYS A 334 6.92 -30.06 5.50
C LYS A 334 7.10 -28.77 4.73
N THR A 335 6.53 -28.64 3.53
CA THR A 335 6.69 -27.45 2.66
C THR A 335 5.45 -26.57 2.61
N GLN A 336 4.32 -27.05 3.12
CA GLN A 336 3.12 -26.23 3.21
C GLN A 336 3.32 -25.07 4.19
N MET A 337 2.87 -23.89 3.76
CA MET A 337 2.88 -22.69 4.59
C MET A 337 1.45 -22.18 4.75
N PHE A 338 1.16 -21.62 5.91
CA PHE A 338 -0.15 -21.05 6.24
C PHE A 338 0.02 -19.59 6.65
N THR A 339 -0.88 -18.72 6.21
CA THR A 339 -0.89 -17.31 6.62
C THR A 339 -1.96 -17.10 7.67
N VAL A 340 -1.55 -16.92 8.92
CA VAL A 340 -2.46 -16.67 10.04
C VAL A 340 -2.39 -15.20 10.40
N GLY A 341 -3.54 -14.53 10.43
CA GLY A 341 -3.63 -13.15 10.87
C GLY A 341 -4.33 -13.03 12.22
N CYS A 342 -3.92 -12.04 13.00
CA CYS A 342 -4.51 -11.73 14.29
C CYS A 342 -4.77 -10.23 14.37
N GLY A 343 -6.03 -9.89 14.65
CA GLY A 343 -6.51 -8.52 14.74
C GLY A 343 -7.12 -8.19 16.08
N LEU A 344 -7.00 -6.93 16.45
CA LEU A 344 -7.52 -6.35 17.67
C LEU A 344 -8.38 -5.14 17.30
N ASP A 345 -9.68 -5.21 17.59
CA ASP A 345 -10.56 -4.05 17.64
C ASP A 345 -10.57 -3.51 19.08
N VAL A 346 -9.86 -2.40 19.29
CA VAL A 346 -9.67 -1.80 20.61
C VAL A 346 -10.97 -1.18 21.13
N GLU A 347 -11.85 -0.71 20.24
CA GLU A 347 -13.11 -0.08 20.63
C GLU A 347 -14.15 -1.12 21.05
N LYS A 348 -14.21 -2.25 20.33
CA LYS A 348 -15.12 -3.35 20.67
C LYS A 348 -14.55 -4.30 21.72
N HIS A 349 -13.29 -4.14 22.11
CA HIS A 349 -12.57 -5.08 22.99
C HIS A 349 -12.62 -6.52 22.45
N GLN A 350 -12.40 -6.67 21.14
CA GLN A 350 -12.55 -7.94 20.43
C GLN A 350 -11.26 -8.32 19.71
N ILE A 351 -10.95 -9.61 19.74
CA ILE A 351 -9.89 -10.22 18.94
C ILE A 351 -10.55 -10.98 17.80
N PHE A 352 -9.97 -10.91 16.62
CA PHE A 352 -10.37 -11.74 15.49
C PHE A 352 -9.16 -12.39 14.85
N PHE A 353 -9.40 -13.50 14.17
CA PHE A 353 -8.36 -14.25 13.46
C PHE A 353 -8.73 -14.47 12.00
N THR A 354 -7.70 -14.61 11.19
CA THR A 354 -7.83 -14.92 9.77
C THR A 354 -6.89 -16.06 9.41
N LEU A 355 -7.26 -16.85 8.41
CA LEU A 355 -6.45 -17.94 7.89
C LEU A 355 -6.48 -17.86 6.36
N ASP A 356 -5.30 -17.82 5.75
CA ASP A 356 -5.08 -17.75 4.30
C ASP A 356 -5.92 -16.67 3.60
N GLY A 357 -5.99 -15.49 4.24
CA GLY A 357 -6.71 -14.33 3.73
C GLY A 357 -8.22 -14.36 3.92
N ALA A 358 -8.76 -15.34 4.64
CA ALA A 358 -10.18 -15.44 5.00
C ALA A 358 -10.39 -15.20 6.50
N MET A 359 -11.52 -14.57 6.86
CA MET A 359 -11.92 -14.42 8.26
C MET A 359 -12.25 -15.80 8.85
N VAL A 360 -11.63 -16.14 9.99
CA VAL A 360 -12.00 -17.32 10.79
C VAL A 360 -13.16 -16.95 11.71
N GLY A 361 -13.02 -15.86 12.45
CA GLY A 361 -14.06 -15.38 13.35
C GLY A 361 -13.55 -14.39 14.40
N VAL A 362 -14.49 -13.89 15.20
CA VAL A 362 -14.23 -13.10 16.41
C VAL A 362 -14.27 -14.03 17.61
N VAL A 363 -13.32 -13.89 18.53
CA VAL A 363 -13.26 -14.76 19.71
C VAL A 363 -14.41 -14.47 20.67
N PRO A 364 -14.99 -15.50 21.33
CA PRO A 364 -16.12 -15.32 22.24
C PRO A 364 -15.70 -14.81 23.65
N THR A 365 -14.47 -14.32 23.80
CA THR A 365 -13.90 -13.88 25.08
C THR A 365 -13.63 -12.38 25.05
N ALA A 366 -14.05 -11.68 26.10
CA ALA A 366 -13.78 -10.25 26.23
C ALA A 366 -12.29 -10.01 26.46
N LEU A 367 -11.71 -9.08 25.70
CA LEU A 367 -10.33 -8.64 25.90
C LEU A 367 -10.23 -7.84 27.20
N LEU A 368 -9.27 -8.19 28.06
CA LEU A 368 -8.96 -7.39 29.23
C LEU A 368 -8.35 -6.03 28.83
N PRO A 369 -8.51 -4.98 29.63
CA PRO A 369 -7.84 -3.71 29.37
C PRO A 369 -6.31 -3.88 29.42
N GLY A 370 -5.61 -3.33 28.43
CA GLY A 370 -4.15 -3.37 28.39
C GLY A 370 -3.56 -3.00 27.04
N ASP A 371 -2.24 -2.87 27.02
CA ASP A 371 -1.44 -2.78 25.81
C ASP A 371 -1.02 -4.20 25.37
N TYR A 372 -1.27 -4.54 24.11
CA TYR A 372 -1.02 -5.88 23.56
C TYR A 372 -0.02 -5.83 22.42
N ALA A 373 0.92 -6.77 22.40
CA ALA A 373 1.86 -6.97 21.31
C ALA A 373 1.49 -8.22 20.49
N ALA A 374 1.91 -8.26 19.23
CA ALA A 374 1.89 -9.50 18.45
C ALA A 374 2.72 -10.56 19.17
N ALA A 375 2.20 -11.78 19.23
CA ALA A 375 2.84 -12.91 19.87
C ALA A 375 2.69 -14.17 19.02
N VAL A 376 3.79 -14.89 18.84
CA VAL A 376 3.86 -16.13 18.06
C VAL A 376 4.65 -17.16 18.85
N SER A 377 4.24 -18.42 18.77
CA SER A 377 5.05 -19.54 19.25
C SER A 377 5.26 -20.55 18.15
N LEU A 378 6.50 -20.99 17.98
CA LEU A 378 6.90 -22.04 17.05
C LEU A 378 7.06 -23.33 17.82
N HIS A 379 6.40 -24.40 17.38
CA HIS A 379 6.27 -25.63 18.18
C HIS A 379 7.57 -26.43 18.26
N ALA A 380 8.21 -26.66 17.11
CA ALA A 380 9.32 -27.60 16.95
C ALA A 380 10.58 -26.96 16.37
N PHE A 381 11.71 -27.64 16.52
CA PHE A 381 12.95 -27.25 15.88
C PHE A 381 12.79 -27.22 14.35
N GLY A 382 13.26 -26.14 13.73
CA GLY A 382 13.18 -25.95 12.29
C GLY A 382 11.89 -25.32 11.80
N ASP A 383 10.89 -25.12 12.67
CA ASP A 383 9.72 -24.30 12.36
C ASP A 383 10.15 -22.85 12.05
N GLU A 384 9.43 -22.21 11.14
CA GLU A 384 9.75 -20.87 10.66
C GLU A 384 8.49 -19.99 10.65
N ALA A 385 8.68 -18.71 10.95
CA ALA A 385 7.66 -17.68 10.81
C ALA A 385 8.21 -16.50 10.02
N VAL A 386 7.41 -15.96 9.10
CA VAL A 386 7.60 -14.64 8.51
C VAL A 386 6.51 -13.73 9.03
N ILE A 387 6.88 -12.74 9.85
CA ILE A 387 5.94 -11.85 10.54
C ILE A 387 5.83 -10.54 9.77
N ASN A 388 4.62 -10.21 9.35
CA ASN A 388 4.23 -8.93 8.77
C ASN A 388 3.43 -8.12 9.79
N ALA A 389 4.09 -7.18 10.46
CA ALA A 389 3.46 -6.25 11.41
C ALA A 389 2.91 -4.97 10.74
N GLY A 390 2.71 -5.00 9.41
CA GLY A 390 2.22 -3.87 8.61
C GLY A 390 3.22 -3.30 7.60
N ALA A 391 4.44 -3.85 7.54
CA ALA A 391 5.51 -3.39 6.65
C ALA A 391 5.33 -3.83 5.18
N ALA A 392 4.54 -4.88 4.93
CA ALA A 392 4.17 -5.36 3.60
C ALA A 392 2.63 -5.46 3.45
N PRO A 393 2.07 -5.57 2.22
CA PRO A 393 0.66 -5.87 2.00
C PRO A 393 0.20 -7.11 2.78
N PHE A 394 -1.03 -7.07 3.27
CA PHE A 394 -1.65 -8.24 3.91
C PHE A 394 -2.35 -9.12 2.87
N LEU A 395 -2.43 -10.41 3.14
CA LEU A 395 -3.22 -11.35 2.35
C LEU A 395 -4.73 -11.14 2.60
N PHE A 396 -5.12 -10.94 3.86
CA PHE A 396 -6.48 -10.55 4.24
C PHE A 396 -6.80 -9.12 3.81
N ASP A 397 -8.02 -8.90 3.31
CA ASP A 397 -8.50 -7.57 2.91
C ASP A 397 -8.87 -6.72 4.14
N ILE A 398 -7.85 -6.31 4.90
CA ILE A 398 -8.02 -5.57 6.15
C ILE A 398 -8.64 -4.19 5.91
N GLU A 399 -8.39 -3.56 4.77
CA GLU A 399 -9.04 -2.31 4.38
C GLU A 399 -10.54 -2.51 4.18
N GLY A 400 -10.94 -3.58 3.49
CA GLY A 400 -12.34 -3.98 3.32
C GLY A 400 -13.03 -4.27 4.65
N PHE A 401 -12.36 -4.99 5.55
CA PHE A 401 -12.84 -5.22 6.92
C PHE A 401 -13.04 -3.90 7.68
N CYS A 402 -12.06 -3.00 7.66
CA CYS A 402 -12.17 -1.72 8.36
C CYS A 402 -13.24 -0.80 7.74
N ALA A 403 -13.49 -0.89 6.43
CA ALA A 403 -14.55 -0.12 5.77
C ALA A 403 -15.96 -0.68 5.99
N SER A 404 -16.07 -1.92 6.47
CA SER A 404 -17.37 -2.53 6.77
C SER A 404 -18.00 -1.86 8.01
N PRO A 405 -19.33 -1.71 8.05
CA PRO A 405 -20.05 -1.04 9.13
C PRO A 405 -19.86 -1.71 10.50
#